data_AF-A0A2V4NKS5-F1
#
_entry.id   AF-A0A2V4NKS5-F1
#
_cell.length_a   1.000
_cell.length_b   1.000
_cell.length_c   1.000
_cell.angle_alpha   90.00
_cell.angle_beta   90.00
_cell.angle_gamma   90.00
#
_symmetry.space_group_name_H-M   'P 1'
#
loop_
_entity.id
_entity.type
_entity.pdbx_description
1 polymer ?
#
loop_
_entity_poly.entity_id
_entity_poly.type
_entity_poly.pdbx_seq_one_letter_code
_entity_poly.pdbx_strand_id
1 'polypeptide(L)'
;MPPTATTDGTPEGVAATRLLDDRLLHELEQLHRTRHETFLYGSDDALRHHSERTAALEAEYLRRFPDRLVTAGRTRSGARARETAARVEATPTESAG
;
A
#
# COMPACT_ATOMS: atom_id res chain seq x y z
N MET A 1 41.59 7.15 10.91
CA MET A 1 40.78 6.45 9.89
C MET A 1 39.63 5.76 10.61
N PRO A 2 38.39 6.27 10.54
CA PRO A 2 37.24 5.49 11.03
C PRO A 2 36.95 4.33 10.05
N PRO A 3 36.54 3.15 10.53
CA PRO A 3 36.21 2.04 9.66
C PRO A 3 34.99 2.41 8.80
N THR A 4 35.15 2.30 7.49
CA THR A 4 34.08 2.40 6.51
C THR A 4 33.02 1.36 6.83
N ALA A 5 31.77 1.81 7.02
CA ALA A 5 30.62 0.93 7.12
C ALA A 5 30.53 0.12 5.82
N THR A 6 30.88 -1.16 5.92
CA THR A 6 30.60 -2.15 4.89
C THR A 6 29.09 -2.34 4.84
N THR A 7 28.43 -1.61 3.94
CA THR A 7 27.07 -1.93 3.49
C THR A 7 27.21 -3.08 2.50
N ASP A 8 27.30 -4.31 3.00
CA ASP A 8 27.24 -5.51 2.17
C ASP A 8 25.77 -5.88 1.89
N GLY A 9 25.53 -6.36 0.68
CA GLY A 9 24.24 -6.37 0.02
C GLY A 9 23.27 -7.45 0.50
N THR A 10 22.04 -7.03 0.73
CA THR A 10 20.83 -7.77 0.37
C THR A 10 19.91 -6.74 -0.29
N PRO A 11 19.10 -7.05 -1.32
CA PRO A 11 18.13 -6.10 -1.89
C PRO A 11 17.20 -5.48 -0.82
N GLU A 12 17.11 -6.11 0.35
CA GLU A 12 16.56 -5.58 1.60
C GLU A 12 17.64 -4.83 2.43
N GLY A 13 18.19 -3.73 1.91
CA GLY A 13 19.36 -3.07 2.56
C GLY A 13 19.35 -1.55 2.60
N VAL A 14 18.59 -0.89 1.72
CA VAL A 14 18.50 0.58 1.72
C VAL A 14 17.30 1.00 2.57
N ALA A 15 17.52 1.98 3.45
CA ALA A 15 16.46 2.59 4.25
C ALA A 15 15.41 3.25 3.33
N ALA A 16 14.13 3.10 3.65
CA ALA A 16 13.03 3.65 2.85
C ALA A 16 13.22 5.14 2.51
N THR A 17 13.67 5.92 3.51
CA THR A 17 13.95 7.36 3.39
C THR A 17 15.05 7.72 2.40
N ARG A 18 15.91 6.77 2.02
CA ARG A 18 17.02 6.95 1.08
C ARG A 18 16.70 6.47 -0.33
N LEU A 19 15.57 5.83 -0.55
CA LEU A 19 15.16 5.38 -1.88
C LEU A 19 14.73 6.57 -2.74
N LEU A 20 15.00 6.51 -4.04
CA LEU A 20 14.34 7.38 -5.03
C LEU A 20 12.87 6.96 -5.20
N ASP A 21 12.00 7.86 -5.66
CA ASP A 21 10.56 7.61 -5.77
C ASP A 21 10.23 6.39 -6.63
N ASP A 22 10.81 6.29 -7.83
CA ASP A 22 10.58 5.14 -8.73
C ASP A 22 11.01 3.82 -8.07
N ARG A 23 12.11 3.85 -7.31
CA ARG A 23 12.60 2.67 -6.61
C ARG A 23 11.70 2.29 -5.44
N LEU A 24 11.22 3.28 -4.68
CA LEU A 24 10.25 3.08 -3.59
C LEU A 24 8.96 2.44 -4.11
N LEU A 25 8.42 2.95 -5.21
CA LEU A 25 7.20 2.42 -5.84
C LEU A 25 7.40 0.99 -6.33
N HIS A 26 8.53 0.71 -6.98
CA HIS A 26 8.86 -0.63 -7.44
C HIS A 26 9.02 -1.62 -6.27
N GLU A 27 9.67 -1.23 -5.19
CA GLU A 27 9.81 -2.11 -4.02
C GLU A 27 8.47 -2.38 -3.31
N LEU A 28 7.59 -1.38 -3.22
CA LEU A 28 6.23 -1.57 -2.71
C LEU A 28 5.45 -2.57 -3.56
N GLU A 29 5.52 -2.44 -4.88
CA GLU A 29 4.88 -3.38 -5.81
C GLU A 29 5.37 -4.82 -5.58
N GLN A 30 6.70 -5.01 -5.50
CA GLN A 30 7.27 -6.34 -5.28
C GLN A 30 6.88 -6.93 -3.93
N LEU A 31 6.94 -6.16 -2.84
CA LEU A 31 6.53 -6.64 -1.52
C LEU A 31 5.05 -7.01 -1.47
N HIS A 32 4.18 -6.22 -2.09
CA HIS A 32 2.76 -6.54 -2.13
C HIS A 32 2.48 -7.83 -2.92
N ARG A 33 3.21 -8.06 -4.02
CA ARG A 33 3.07 -9.26 -4.85
C ARG A 33 3.36 -10.55 -4.08
N THR A 34 4.41 -10.56 -3.24
CA THR A 34 4.84 -11.78 -2.54
C THR A 34 4.28 -11.90 -1.12
N ARG A 35 3.66 -10.84 -0.56
CA ARG A 35 3.19 -10.81 0.84
C ARG A 35 2.32 -11.99 1.24
N HIS A 36 1.38 -12.39 0.38
CA HIS A 36 0.46 -13.49 0.72
C HIS A 36 1.17 -14.85 0.74
N GLU A 37 2.13 -15.06 -0.16
CA GLU A 37 2.95 -16.26 -0.19
C GLU A 37 3.86 -16.35 1.05
N THR A 38 4.52 -15.24 1.42
CA THR A 38 5.32 -15.17 2.65
C THR A 38 4.47 -15.39 3.89
N PHE A 39 3.21 -14.92 3.90
CA PHE A 39 2.29 -15.15 5.01
C PHE A 39 1.89 -16.62 5.18
N LEU A 40 1.65 -17.35 4.08
CA LEU A 40 1.22 -18.74 4.14
C LEU A 40 2.36 -19.73 4.30
N TYR A 41 3.52 -19.45 3.69
CA TYR A 41 4.59 -20.42 3.51
C TYR A 41 5.97 -19.94 3.96
N GLY A 42 6.10 -18.68 4.38
CA GLY A 42 7.34 -18.14 4.93
C GLY A 42 7.60 -18.63 6.36
N SER A 43 8.85 -18.55 6.79
CA SER A 43 9.17 -18.69 8.22
C SER A 43 8.67 -17.47 9.00
N ASP A 44 8.53 -17.62 10.32
CA ASP A 44 8.15 -16.51 11.20
C ASP A 44 9.10 -15.30 11.06
N ASP A 45 10.39 -15.57 10.90
CA ASP A 45 11.41 -14.52 10.68
C ASP A 45 11.23 -13.82 9.34
N ALA A 46 10.94 -14.57 8.28
CA ALA A 46 10.66 -14.01 6.96
C ALA A 46 9.40 -13.14 6.98
N LEU A 47 8.33 -13.61 7.63
CA LEU A 47 7.09 -12.85 7.76
C LEU A 47 7.29 -11.57 8.57
N ARG A 48 8.07 -11.64 9.66
CA ARG A 48 8.41 -10.45 10.47
C ARG A 48 9.17 -9.43 9.66
N HIS A 49 10.24 -9.85 8.97
CA HIS A 49 11.02 -8.96 8.12
C HIS A 49 10.17 -8.32 7.02
N HIS A 50 9.33 -9.12 6.34
CA HIS A 50 8.44 -8.64 5.29
C HIS A 50 7.43 -7.60 5.81
N SER A 51 6.89 -7.83 7.00
CA SER A 51 5.96 -6.91 7.66
C SER A 51 6.62 -5.59 8.03
N GLU A 52 7.81 -5.64 8.63
CA GLU A 52 8.61 -4.45 8.99
C GLU A 52 8.98 -3.63 7.75
N ARG A 53 9.47 -4.31 6.70
CA ARG A 53 9.86 -3.63 5.46
C ARG A 53 8.66 -3.02 4.75
N THR A 54 7.53 -3.73 4.70
CA THR A 54 6.29 -3.20 4.12
C THR A 54 5.84 -1.93 4.85
N ALA A 55 5.81 -1.96 6.18
CA ALA A 55 5.42 -0.81 6.99
C ALA A 55 6.36 0.40 6.77
N ALA A 56 7.68 0.17 6.67
CA ALA A 56 8.65 1.23 6.44
C ALA A 56 8.48 1.91 5.06
N LEU A 57 8.26 1.13 4.00
CA LEU A 57 8.04 1.68 2.66
C LEU A 57 6.68 2.39 2.54
N GLU A 58 5.62 1.82 3.14
CA GLU A 58 4.29 2.46 3.15
C GLU A 58 4.33 3.81 3.88
N ALA A 59 4.99 3.87 5.05
CA ALA A 59 5.14 5.10 5.82
C ALA A 59 5.88 6.18 5.01
N GLU A 60 6.96 5.80 4.32
CA GLU A 60 7.71 6.73 3.48
C GLU A 60 6.89 7.21 2.28
N TYR A 61 6.13 6.32 1.62
CA TYR A 61 5.22 6.70 0.55
C TYR A 61 4.17 7.71 1.03
N LEU A 62 3.52 7.46 2.16
CA LEU A 62 2.53 8.38 2.72
C LEU A 62 3.15 9.74 3.10
N ARG A 63 4.40 9.75 3.57
CA ARG A 63 5.14 10.97 3.89
C ARG A 63 5.46 11.80 2.64
N ARG A 64 5.82 11.16 1.53
CA ARG A 64 6.15 11.84 0.26
C ARG A 64 4.92 12.28 -0.53
N PHE A 65 3.83 11.53 -0.42
CA PHE A 65 2.61 11.75 -1.20
C PHE A 65 1.40 11.97 -0.27
N PRO A 66 1.38 13.05 0.54
CA PRO A 66 0.26 13.33 1.44
C PRO A 66 -1.06 13.53 0.68
N ASP A 67 -0.99 14.15 -0.50
CA ASP A 67 -2.14 14.44 -1.37
C ASP A 67 -2.40 13.37 -2.43
N ARG A 68 -1.96 12.12 -2.19
CA ARG A 68 -2.19 11.00 -3.12
C ARG A 68 -3.67 10.85 -3.46
N LEU A 69 -3.94 10.42 -4.69
CA LEU A 69 -5.29 10.19 -5.14
C LEU A 69 -5.93 9.01 -4.37
N VAL A 70 -7.06 9.27 -3.73
CA VAL A 70 -7.89 8.24 -3.11
C VAL A 70 -9.13 8.03 -3.97
N THR A 71 -9.25 6.84 -4.56
CA THR A 71 -10.44 6.48 -5.32
C THR A 71 -11.65 6.49 -4.40
N ALA A 72 -12.64 7.37 -4.66
CA ALA A 72 -13.84 7.51 -3.82
C ALA A 72 -14.51 6.16 -3.55
N GLY A 73 -14.55 5.28 -4.55
CA GLY A 73 -15.12 3.94 -4.43
C GLY A 73 -14.41 2.96 -3.48
N ARG A 74 -13.19 3.29 -3.01
CA ARG A 74 -12.43 2.56 -1.99
C ARG A 74 -12.56 3.20 -0.60
N THR A 75 -13.41 4.22 -0.45
CA THR A 75 -13.73 4.85 0.83
C THR A 75 -15.10 4.38 1.33
N ARG A 76 -15.33 4.47 2.65
CA ARG A 76 -16.66 4.19 3.24
C ARG A 76 -17.72 5.18 2.77
N SER A 77 -17.36 6.46 2.63
CA SER A 77 -18.28 7.49 2.13
C SER A 77 -18.69 7.21 0.68
N GLY A 78 -17.73 6.90 -0.19
CA GLY A 78 -18.04 6.53 -1.58
C GLY A 78 -18.83 5.23 -1.69
N ALA A 79 -18.58 4.23 -0.84
CA ALA A 79 -19.40 3.02 -0.78
C ALA A 79 -20.87 3.33 -0.45
N ARG A 80 -21.11 4.18 0.56
CA ARG A 80 -22.46 4.65 0.92
C ARG A 80 -23.11 5.45 -0.20
N ALA A 81 -22.39 6.37 -0.82
CA ALA A 81 -22.91 7.18 -1.92
C ALA A 81 -23.37 6.30 -3.10
N ARG A 82 -22.64 5.24 -3.43
CA ARG A 82 -23.06 4.27 -4.45
C ARG A 82 -24.31 3.50 -4.04
N GLU A 83 -24.41 3.07 -2.78
CA GLU A 83 -25.62 2.38 -2.29
C GLU A 83 -26.85 3.30 -2.37
N THR A 84 -26.70 4.57 -1.97
CA THR A 84 -27.75 5.57 -2.10
C THR A 84 -28.14 5.80 -3.57
N ALA A 85 -27.17 5.95 -4.46
CA ALA A 85 -27.43 6.11 -5.90
C ALA A 85 -28.17 4.91 -6.49
N ALA A 86 -27.72 3.68 -6.20
CA ALA A 86 -28.37 2.46 -6.66
C ALA A 86 -29.82 2.33 -6.14
N ARG A 87 -30.08 2.78 -4.90
CA ARG A 87 -31.43 2.80 -4.32
C ARG A 87 -32.33 3.80 -5.04
N VAL A 88 -31.83 5.00 -5.34
CA VAL A 88 -32.58 6.03 -6.09
C VAL A 88 -32.93 5.52 -7.49
N GLU A 89 -31.97 4.91 -8.19
CA GLU A 89 -32.18 4.32 -9.52
C GLU A 89 -33.19 3.15 -9.50
N ALA A 90 -33.19 2.34 -8.45
CA ALA A 90 -34.09 1.20 -8.30
C ALA A 90 -35.51 1.57 -7.84
N THR A 91 -35.76 2.82 -7.44
CA THR A 91 -37.10 3.28 -7.09
C THR A 91 -37.82 3.63 -8.39
N PRO A 92 -38.82 2.85 -8.86
CA PRO A 92 -39.58 3.25 -10.04
C PRO A 92 -40.25 4.58 -9.73
N THR A 93 -40.17 5.55 -10.65
CA THR A 93 -40.93 6.79 -10.58
C THR A 93 -42.42 6.45 -10.73
N GLU A 94 -43.05 5.93 -9.68
CA GLU A 94 -44.49 5.79 -9.60
C GLU A 94 -45.06 7.11 -9.07
N SER A 95 -45.21 8.10 -9.95
CA SER A 95 -46.27 9.11 -9.87
C SER A 95 -46.19 10.06 -11.06
N ALA A 96 -47.05 9.85 -12.05
CA ALA A 96 -47.80 10.89 -12.77
C ALA A 96 -48.64 10.22 -13.88
N GLY A 97 -49.95 10.11 -13.64
CA GLY A 97 -50.95 9.73 -14.66
C GLY A 97 -52.00 8.76 -14.16
#